data_AF-A0A7Z9ID75-F1
#
_entry.id   AF-A0A7Z9ID75-F1
#
_cell.length_a   1.000
_cell.length_b   1.000
_cell.length_c   1.000
_cell.angle_alpha   90.00
_cell.angle_beta   90.00
_cell.angle_gamma   90.00
#
_symmetry.space_group_name_H-M   'P 1'
#
loop_
_entity.id
_entity.type
_entity.pdbx_description
1 polymer ?
#
loop_
_entity_poly.entity_id
_entity_poly.type
_entity_poly.pdbx_seq_one_letter_code
_entity_poly.pdbx_strand_id
1 'polypeptide(L)'
;MSDEKVLTKEIAAQFLAYNNSVDLSEFTEIKDAAAESLSKHKGRLNLGRLKTLSDAGAKSLSKHKGGELVLGYGAPLSGLSELSDAAAKSLGKYKGHLNLSGLRNLSDAAAMGLSKHKYIPPPRKPFSALGCLFLYNLQSFKASEGHIALCERMIEQPFIQFFKIKSLSNEAAEIFGRYKGALHITHGPLSLSDKKAQSLAKKRPKFGPFGTDRKGGSIALISLPASAAQILRDAGHGV
;
A
#
# COMPACT_ATOMS: atom_id res chain seq x y z
N MET A 1 -28.78 -5.52 6.81
CA MET A 1 -28.23 -5.98 5.53
C MET A 1 -27.61 -4.76 4.89
N SER A 2 -26.29 -4.72 4.65
CA SER A 2 -25.70 -3.58 3.94
C SER A 2 -25.99 -3.77 2.46
N ASP A 3 -26.84 -2.92 1.88
CA ASP A 3 -27.19 -2.98 0.46
C ASP A 3 -25.92 -2.97 -0.40
N GLU A 4 -25.71 -4.04 -1.17
CA GLU A 4 -24.61 -4.12 -2.11
C GLU A 4 -24.90 -3.20 -3.28
N LYS A 5 -24.16 -2.08 -3.35
CA LYS A 5 -24.29 -1.12 -4.44
C LYS A 5 -23.35 -1.53 -5.56
N VAL A 6 -23.93 -1.88 -6.71
CA VAL A 6 -23.21 -2.30 -7.92
C VAL A 6 -23.04 -1.10 -8.84
N LEU A 7 -21.80 -0.82 -9.22
CA LEU A 7 -21.47 0.24 -10.18
C LEU A 7 -21.54 -0.31 -11.62
N THR A 8 -22.58 0.10 -12.34
CA THR A 8 -22.73 -0.19 -13.78
C THR A 8 -22.14 0.91 -14.65
N LYS A 9 -22.06 0.66 -15.96
CA LYS A 9 -21.54 1.64 -16.93
C LYS A 9 -22.40 2.91 -16.95
N GLU A 10 -23.71 2.75 -16.87
CA GLU A 10 -24.70 3.82 -16.91
C GLU A 10 -24.58 4.70 -15.68
N ILE A 11 -24.42 4.09 -14.50
CA ILE A 11 -24.18 4.81 -13.26
C ILE A 11 -22.83 5.54 -13.32
N ALA A 12 -21.74 4.85 -13.72
CA ALA A 12 -20.42 5.45 -13.84
C ALA A 12 -20.42 6.68 -14.78
N ALA A 13 -21.17 6.64 -15.89
CA ALA A 13 -21.26 7.76 -16.83
C ALA A 13 -21.81 9.03 -16.19
N GLN A 14 -22.72 8.94 -15.22
CA GLN A 14 -23.30 10.09 -14.52
C GLN A 14 -22.26 10.86 -13.70
N PHE A 15 -21.27 10.16 -13.14
CA PHE A 15 -20.22 10.77 -12.31
C PHE A 15 -19.05 11.35 -13.13
N LEU A 16 -18.88 10.90 -14.38
CA LEU A 16 -17.74 11.31 -15.23
C LEU A 16 -17.87 12.71 -15.83
N ALA A 17 -19.08 13.29 -15.83
CA ALA A 17 -19.37 14.50 -16.58
C ALA A 17 -18.87 15.81 -15.93
N TYR A 18 -18.56 15.82 -14.62
CA TYR A 18 -18.47 17.10 -13.88
C TYR A 18 -17.30 17.29 -12.91
N ASN A 19 -16.37 16.34 -12.74
CA ASN A 19 -15.41 16.45 -11.62
C ASN A 19 -13.95 16.10 -11.96
N ASN A 20 -13.01 16.79 -11.30
CA ASN A 20 -11.58 16.46 -11.31
C ASN A 20 -11.23 15.31 -10.35
N SER A 21 -12.21 14.87 -9.55
CA SER A 21 -12.11 13.75 -8.63
C SER A 21 -13.48 13.10 -8.51
N VAL A 22 -13.57 11.79 -8.72
CA VAL A 22 -14.83 11.05 -8.66
C VAL A 22 -14.78 10.11 -7.45
N ASP A 23 -15.67 10.37 -6.49
CA ASP A 23 -15.87 9.52 -5.31
C ASP A 23 -17.02 8.55 -5.54
N LEU A 24 -16.67 7.27 -5.63
CA LEU A 24 -17.56 6.13 -5.83
C LEU A 24 -17.40 5.13 -4.68
N SER A 25 -16.93 5.61 -3.53
CA SER A 25 -16.71 4.76 -2.36
C SER A 25 -18.00 4.24 -1.75
N GLU A 26 -19.19 4.67 -2.19
CA GLU A 26 -20.44 4.03 -1.80
C GLU A 26 -20.67 2.66 -2.48
N PHE A 27 -19.98 2.38 -3.59
CA PHE A 27 -20.14 1.13 -4.35
C PHE A 27 -19.23 0.02 -3.82
N THR A 28 -19.81 -1.17 -3.68
CA THR A 28 -19.12 -2.37 -3.17
C THR A 28 -18.77 -3.37 -4.27
N GLU A 29 -19.37 -3.23 -5.45
CA GLU A 29 -19.07 -4.03 -6.64
C GLU A 29 -18.97 -3.12 -7.86
N ILE A 30 -18.14 -3.49 -8.84
CA ILE A 30 -17.99 -2.79 -10.11
C ILE A 30 -18.06 -3.78 -11.27
N LYS A 31 -18.84 -3.44 -12.31
CA LYS A 31 -18.84 -4.21 -13.55
C LYS A 31 -17.68 -3.80 -14.46
N ASP A 32 -17.18 -4.73 -15.27
CA ASP A 32 -16.03 -4.48 -16.15
C ASP A 32 -16.23 -3.30 -17.10
N ALA A 33 -17.45 -3.13 -17.64
CA ALA A 33 -17.80 -2.01 -18.50
C ALA A 33 -17.78 -0.65 -17.76
N ALA A 34 -18.09 -0.64 -16.46
CA ALA A 34 -17.96 0.53 -15.62
C ALA A 34 -16.48 0.85 -15.37
N ALA A 35 -15.68 -0.16 -15.02
CA ALA A 35 -14.23 -0.02 -14.84
C ALA A 35 -13.52 0.51 -16.11
N GLU A 36 -13.93 0.03 -17.28
CA GLU A 36 -13.45 0.56 -18.57
C GLU A 36 -13.83 2.03 -18.76
N SER A 37 -15.07 2.40 -18.46
CA SER A 37 -15.53 3.79 -18.60
C SER A 37 -14.79 4.72 -17.65
N LEU A 38 -14.62 4.31 -16.38
CA LEU A 38 -13.87 5.07 -15.38
C LEU A 38 -12.39 5.21 -15.74
N SER A 39 -11.77 4.21 -16.38
CA SER A 39 -10.36 4.30 -16.78
C SER A 39 -10.05 5.49 -17.68
N LYS A 40 -11.06 5.99 -18.42
CA LYS A 40 -10.95 7.15 -19.32
C LYS A 40 -11.04 8.49 -18.57
N HIS A 41 -11.45 8.46 -17.30
CA HIS A 41 -11.47 9.64 -16.43
C HIS A 41 -10.07 10.23 -16.26
N LYS A 42 -9.97 11.56 -16.27
CA LYS A 42 -8.70 12.29 -16.12
C LYS A 42 -8.42 12.76 -14.69
N GLY A 43 -9.41 12.62 -13.81
CA GLY A 43 -9.33 12.99 -12.40
C GLY A 43 -9.04 11.79 -11.50
N ARG A 44 -8.95 12.04 -10.18
CA ARG A 44 -8.76 10.97 -9.18
C ARG A 44 -9.96 10.03 -9.16
N LEU A 45 -9.73 8.74 -8.96
CA LEU A 45 -10.79 7.74 -8.81
C LEU A 45 -10.76 7.11 -7.42
N ASN A 46 -11.89 7.17 -6.73
CA ASN A 46 -12.04 6.57 -5.42
C ASN A 46 -13.12 5.49 -5.40
N LEU A 47 -12.67 4.25 -5.25
CA LEU A 47 -13.44 3.01 -5.21
C LEU A 47 -13.12 2.23 -3.91
N GLY A 48 -12.80 2.96 -2.83
CA GLY A 48 -12.18 2.39 -1.63
C GLY A 48 -13.00 1.36 -0.85
N ARG A 49 -14.30 1.18 -1.15
CA ARG A 49 -15.17 0.17 -0.52
C ARG A 49 -15.51 -1.03 -1.43
N LEU A 50 -14.91 -1.13 -2.62
CA LEU A 50 -15.05 -2.32 -3.46
C LEU A 50 -14.63 -3.57 -2.70
N LYS A 51 -15.49 -4.60 -2.64
CA LYS A 51 -15.17 -5.87 -2.00
C LYS A 51 -14.37 -6.79 -2.92
N THR A 52 -14.67 -6.73 -4.22
CA THR A 52 -14.06 -7.56 -5.26
C THR A 52 -13.68 -6.71 -6.47
N LEU A 53 -12.69 -7.18 -7.22
CA LEU A 53 -12.26 -6.58 -8.48
C LEU A 53 -11.86 -7.71 -9.43
N SER A 54 -12.52 -7.78 -10.58
CA SER A 54 -12.20 -8.74 -11.62
C SER A 54 -10.85 -8.43 -12.28
N ASP A 55 -10.27 -9.43 -12.94
CA ASP A 55 -9.03 -9.27 -13.71
C ASP A 55 -9.20 -8.25 -14.85
N ALA A 56 -10.35 -8.29 -15.54
CA ALA A 56 -10.68 -7.37 -16.61
C ALA A 56 -10.88 -5.94 -16.10
N GLY A 57 -11.56 -5.77 -14.97
CA GLY A 57 -11.72 -4.50 -14.29
C GLY A 57 -10.38 -3.90 -13.86
N ALA A 58 -9.50 -4.70 -13.23
CA ALA A 58 -8.15 -4.30 -12.86
C ALA A 58 -7.29 -3.91 -14.08
N LYS A 59 -7.40 -4.68 -15.17
CA LYS A 59 -6.72 -4.38 -16.45
C LYS A 59 -7.20 -3.05 -17.02
N SER A 60 -8.49 -2.76 -16.96
CA SER A 60 -9.04 -1.47 -17.39
C SER A 60 -8.56 -0.33 -16.50
N LEU A 61 -8.73 -0.44 -15.18
CA LEU A 61 -8.33 0.60 -14.23
C LEU A 61 -6.82 0.87 -14.22
N SER A 62 -5.97 -0.12 -14.51
CA SER A 62 -4.52 0.11 -14.61
C SER A 62 -4.11 1.06 -15.75
N LYS A 63 -4.99 1.29 -16.73
CA LYS A 63 -4.79 2.25 -17.83
C LYS A 63 -5.20 3.67 -17.45
N HIS A 64 -5.81 3.86 -16.28
CA HIS A 64 -6.22 5.17 -15.79
C HIS A 64 -5.03 6.14 -15.76
N LYS A 65 -5.28 7.42 -16.04
CA LYS A 65 -4.25 8.46 -16.13
C LYS A 65 -4.49 9.65 -15.21
N GLY A 66 -5.47 9.57 -14.31
CA GLY A 66 -5.83 10.66 -13.39
C GLY A 66 -4.95 10.77 -12.14
N GLY A 67 -3.86 10.01 -12.09
CA GLY A 67 -2.80 10.17 -11.10
C GLY A 67 -3.09 9.51 -9.74
N GLU A 68 -4.33 9.19 -9.40
CA GLU A 68 -4.70 8.54 -8.15
C GLU A 68 -5.85 7.54 -8.34
N LEU A 69 -5.63 6.33 -7.83
CA LEU A 69 -6.58 5.22 -7.86
C LEU A 69 -6.65 4.59 -6.47
N VAL A 70 -7.78 4.80 -5.79
CA VAL A 70 -8.06 4.23 -4.46
C VAL A 70 -8.99 3.03 -4.63
N LEU A 71 -8.49 1.84 -4.27
CA LEU A 71 -9.21 0.56 -4.37
C LEU A 71 -9.41 -0.11 -3.00
N GLY A 72 -8.94 0.52 -1.92
CA GLY A 72 -9.17 0.05 -0.58
C GLY A 72 -8.87 1.13 0.45
N TYR A 73 -9.66 1.15 1.52
CA TYR A 73 -9.39 1.96 2.70
C TYR A 73 -8.73 1.17 3.82
N GLY A 74 -8.07 1.89 4.73
CA GLY A 74 -7.43 1.32 5.91
C GLY A 74 -8.41 0.71 6.93
N ALA A 75 -9.72 0.87 6.76
CA ALA A 75 -10.70 0.36 7.71
C ALA A 75 -10.83 -1.18 7.62
N PRO A 76 -10.72 -1.91 8.74
CA PRO A 76 -10.65 -3.37 8.77
C PRO A 76 -11.96 -4.11 8.40
N LEU A 77 -12.99 -3.44 7.87
CA LEU A 77 -14.28 -4.08 7.59
C LEU A 77 -14.87 -3.68 6.22
N SER A 78 -14.11 -2.95 5.38
CA SER A 78 -14.60 -2.50 4.08
C SER A 78 -13.48 -2.29 3.08
N GLY A 79 -13.69 -2.76 1.85
CA GLY A 79 -12.73 -2.62 0.75
C GLY A 79 -12.10 -3.95 0.33
N LEU A 80 -11.23 -3.85 -0.68
CA LEU A 80 -10.70 -5.01 -1.40
C LEU A 80 -9.70 -5.74 -0.51
N SER A 81 -10.04 -6.92 -0.01
CA SER A 81 -9.20 -7.67 0.93
C SER A 81 -8.21 -8.63 0.26
N GLU A 82 -8.52 -9.03 -0.97
CA GLU A 82 -7.74 -9.98 -1.76
C GLU A 82 -7.67 -9.51 -3.21
N LEU A 83 -6.65 -9.98 -3.92
CA LEU A 83 -6.40 -9.64 -5.32
C LEU A 83 -5.85 -10.86 -6.02
N SER A 84 -6.38 -11.18 -7.20
CA SER A 84 -5.82 -12.24 -8.05
C SER A 84 -4.43 -11.83 -8.57
N ASP A 85 -3.64 -12.83 -8.98
CA ASP A 85 -2.33 -12.60 -9.57
C ASP A 85 -2.40 -11.75 -10.86
N ALA A 86 -3.44 -11.99 -11.67
CA ALA A 86 -3.64 -11.26 -12.93
C ALA A 86 -4.07 -9.82 -12.70
N ALA A 87 -4.94 -9.57 -11.70
CA ALA A 87 -5.33 -8.22 -11.31
C ALA A 87 -4.14 -7.46 -10.70
N ALA A 88 -3.35 -8.10 -9.82
CA ALA A 88 -2.13 -7.55 -9.25
C ALA A 88 -1.08 -7.19 -10.31
N LYS A 89 -0.84 -8.09 -11.28
CA LYS A 89 0.06 -7.84 -12.42
C LYS A 89 -0.41 -6.69 -13.30
N SER A 90 -1.72 -6.51 -13.43
CA SER A 90 -2.29 -5.39 -14.17
C SER A 90 -2.12 -4.08 -13.41
N LEU A 91 -2.52 -4.02 -12.14
CA LEU A 91 -2.38 -2.84 -11.28
C LEU A 91 -0.92 -2.43 -11.04
N GLY A 92 0.01 -3.40 -11.02
CA GLY A 92 1.45 -3.14 -11.00
C GLY A 92 1.97 -2.36 -12.21
N LYS A 93 1.18 -2.19 -13.29
CA LYS A 93 1.56 -1.33 -14.43
C LYS A 93 1.08 0.12 -14.27
N TYR A 94 0.16 0.37 -13.34
CA TYR A 94 -0.38 1.70 -13.10
C TYR A 94 0.73 2.65 -12.65
N LYS A 95 0.71 3.89 -13.17
CA LYS A 95 1.80 4.88 -12.98
C LYS A 95 1.45 6.02 -12.03
N GLY A 96 0.25 6.00 -11.45
CA GLY A 96 -0.18 6.95 -10.42
C GLY A 96 -0.10 6.38 -9.00
N HIS A 97 -0.63 7.12 -8.03
CA HIS A 97 -0.81 6.69 -6.64
C HIS A 97 -1.84 5.57 -6.59
N LEU A 98 -1.41 4.39 -6.13
CA LEU A 98 -2.23 3.21 -5.98
C LEU A 98 -2.47 2.95 -4.50
N ASN A 99 -3.71 3.09 -4.06
CA ASN A 99 -4.09 2.77 -2.70
C ASN A 99 -4.83 1.43 -2.66
N LEU A 100 -4.16 0.42 -2.13
CA LEU A 100 -4.65 -0.93 -1.91
C LEU A 100 -4.66 -1.26 -0.41
N SER A 101 -4.93 -0.24 0.43
CA SER A 101 -4.84 -0.36 1.89
C SER A 101 -5.79 -1.40 2.50
N GLY A 102 -6.80 -1.85 1.77
CA GLY A 102 -7.70 -2.92 2.20
C GLY A 102 -7.09 -4.32 2.11
N LEU A 103 -6.06 -4.52 1.28
CA LEU A 103 -5.49 -5.85 1.02
C LEU A 103 -4.86 -6.43 2.28
N ARG A 104 -5.21 -7.69 2.57
CA ARG A 104 -4.74 -8.42 3.75
C ARG A 104 -3.71 -9.47 3.43
N ASN A 105 -3.89 -10.13 2.29
CA ASN A 105 -3.06 -11.25 1.85
C ASN A 105 -2.72 -11.07 0.37
N LEU A 106 -1.53 -11.55 0.01
CA LEU A 106 -1.08 -11.65 -1.37
C LEU A 106 -0.49 -13.05 -1.57
N SER A 107 -0.73 -13.62 -2.74
CA SER A 107 0.09 -14.71 -3.25
C SER A 107 1.49 -14.17 -3.58
N ASP A 108 2.44 -15.08 -3.82
CA ASP A 108 3.77 -14.63 -4.26
C ASP A 108 3.74 -13.96 -5.63
N ALA A 109 2.98 -14.51 -6.58
CA ALA A 109 2.83 -13.95 -7.92
C ALA A 109 2.11 -12.58 -7.90
N ALA A 110 1.13 -12.39 -7.01
CA ALA A 110 0.47 -11.10 -6.83
C ALA A 110 1.44 -10.06 -6.25
N ALA A 111 2.25 -10.42 -5.25
CA ALA A 111 3.30 -9.55 -4.71
C ALA A 111 4.34 -9.17 -5.78
N MET A 112 4.78 -10.13 -6.60
CA MET A 112 5.64 -9.90 -7.77
C MET A 112 4.98 -9.01 -8.84
N GLY A 113 3.65 -9.11 -8.99
CA GLY A 113 2.89 -8.23 -9.86
C GLY A 113 2.95 -6.78 -9.39
N LEU A 114 2.68 -6.55 -8.10
CA LEU A 114 2.66 -5.22 -7.49
C LEU A 114 4.05 -4.60 -7.33
N SER A 115 5.12 -5.39 -7.18
CA SER A 115 6.50 -4.86 -7.11
C SER A 115 6.91 -4.07 -8.37
N LYS A 116 6.21 -4.27 -9.49
CA LYS A 116 6.45 -3.56 -10.76
C LYS A 116 5.80 -2.18 -10.80
N HIS A 117 4.94 -1.84 -9.83
CA HIS A 117 4.30 -0.52 -9.73
C HIS A 117 5.36 0.54 -9.64
N LYS A 118 5.45 1.46 -10.61
CA LYS A 118 6.39 2.58 -10.57
C LYS A 118 5.60 3.86 -10.70
N TYR A 119 5.62 4.67 -9.66
CA TYR A 119 5.03 5.99 -9.71
C TYR A 119 5.87 6.90 -10.57
N ILE A 120 5.20 7.59 -11.49
CA ILE A 120 5.81 8.61 -12.31
C ILE A 120 5.05 9.90 -11.98
N PRO A 121 5.66 10.82 -11.20
CA PRO A 121 4.99 12.06 -10.83
C PRO A 121 4.62 12.87 -12.09
N PRO A 122 3.42 13.44 -12.16
CA PRO A 122 3.08 14.34 -13.23
C PRO A 122 3.92 15.63 -13.12
N PRO A 123 4.36 16.22 -14.25
CA PRO A 123 5.33 17.32 -14.28
C PRO A 123 4.88 18.61 -13.55
N ARG A 124 3.59 18.74 -13.21
CA ARG A 124 3.00 19.97 -12.63
C ARG A 124 2.36 19.79 -11.25
N LYS A 125 2.42 18.60 -10.65
CA LYS A 125 1.89 18.33 -9.29
C LYS A 125 2.79 17.36 -8.54
N PRO A 126 3.95 17.80 -8.04
CA PRO A 126 4.79 17.00 -7.16
C PRO A 126 4.18 17.00 -5.75
N PHE A 127 3.02 16.38 -5.57
CA PHE A 127 2.44 16.24 -4.24
C PHE A 127 1.76 14.89 -4.08
N SER A 128 2.58 13.88 -3.76
CA SER A 128 2.45 13.32 -2.42
C SER A 128 3.81 12.80 -1.95
N ALA A 129 4.34 13.40 -0.90
CA ALA A 129 5.51 12.92 -0.17
C ALA A 129 5.19 11.66 0.68
N LEU A 130 4.01 11.07 0.50
CA LEU A 130 3.39 10.08 1.40
C LEU A 130 3.52 8.65 0.90
N GLY A 131 4.13 8.42 -0.26
CA GLY A 131 4.18 7.11 -0.89
C GLY A 131 3.19 6.98 -2.04
N CYS A 132 3.42 5.97 -2.87
CA CYS A 132 2.72 5.78 -4.14
C CYS A 132 2.04 4.42 -4.26
N LEU A 133 2.39 3.48 -3.38
CA LEU A 133 1.77 2.18 -3.23
C LEU A 133 1.45 1.97 -1.74
N PHE A 134 0.17 2.07 -1.40
CA PHE A 134 -0.30 1.89 -0.02
C PHE A 134 -0.84 0.48 0.18
N LEU A 135 -0.23 -0.25 1.12
CA LEU A 135 -0.56 -1.62 1.50
C LEU A 135 -0.75 -1.71 3.03
N TYR A 136 -1.51 -0.75 3.57
CA TYR A 136 -1.62 -0.51 5.00
C TYR A 136 -2.01 -1.74 5.83
N ASN A 137 -3.01 -2.51 5.39
CA ASN A 137 -3.51 -3.68 6.14
C ASN A 137 -2.87 -5.02 5.74
N LEU A 138 -1.78 -5.01 4.96
CA LEU A 138 -1.14 -6.26 4.52
C LEU A 138 -0.56 -7.00 5.73
N GLN A 139 -1.01 -8.24 5.95
CA GLN A 139 -0.79 -8.94 7.21
C GLN A 139 0.52 -9.73 7.25
N SER A 140 1.13 -10.04 6.10
CA SER A 140 2.34 -10.85 6.09
C SER A 140 3.27 -10.55 4.93
N PHE A 141 4.58 -10.60 5.19
CA PHE A 141 5.63 -10.67 4.17
C PHE A 141 6.41 -11.98 4.33
N LYS A 142 6.40 -12.79 3.28
CA LYS A 142 7.02 -14.12 3.23
C LYS A 142 8.44 -14.02 2.66
N ALA A 143 9.24 -15.07 2.87
CA ALA A 143 10.59 -15.21 2.32
C ALA A 143 10.61 -15.63 0.83
N SER A 144 9.53 -15.37 0.10
CA SER A 144 9.35 -15.77 -1.29
C SER A 144 9.69 -14.62 -2.25
N GLU A 145 10.13 -14.94 -3.46
CA GLU A 145 10.70 -14.00 -4.41
C GLU A 145 9.80 -12.76 -4.66
N GLY A 146 8.51 -12.96 -4.85
CA GLY A 146 7.56 -11.87 -5.07
C GLY A 146 7.37 -10.95 -3.87
N HIS A 147 7.33 -11.50 -2.65
CA HIS A 147 7.24 -10.70 -1.42
C HIS A 147 8.54 -9.91 -1.17
N ILE A 148 9.69 -10.50 -1.47
CA ILE A 148 10.99 -9.83 -1.38
C ILE A 148 11.08 -8.69 -2.40
N ALA A 149 10.72 -8.94 -3.66
CA ALA A 149 10.66 -7.91 -4.69
C ALA A 149 9.70 -6.76 -4.32
N LEU A 150 8.56 -7.08 -3.69
CA LEU A 150 7.63 -6.08 -3.18
C LEU A 150 8.27 -5.24 -2.07
N CYS A 151 8.96 -5.86 -1.10
CA CYS A 151 9.67 -5.13 -0.04
C CYS A 151 10.73 -4.18 -0.61
N GLU A 152 11.55 -4.65 -1.55
CA GLU A 152 12.59 -3.84 -2.22
C GLU A 152 11.95 -2.63 -2.92
N ARG A 153 10.82 -2.85 -3.61
CA ARG A 153 10.10 -1.75 -4.23
C ARG A 153 9.56 -0.76 -3.21
N MET A 154 9.04 -1.24 -2.08
CA MET A 154 8.45 -0.38 -1.07
C MET A 154 9.47 0.54 -0.40
N ILE A 155 10.72 0.09 -0.19
CA ILE A 155 11.77 0.92 0.43
C ILE A 155 12.29 2.05 -0.45
N GLU A 156 11.90 2.10 -1.72
CA GLU A 156 12.14 3.25 -2.60
C GLU A 156 11.16 4.41 -2.32
N GLN A 157 10.08 4.17 -1.56
CA GLN A 157 9.07 5.18 -1.24
C GLN A 157 9.53 6.09 -0.08
N PRO A 158 9.11 7.36 -0.02
CA PRO A 158 9.51 8.27 1.08
C PRO A 158 8.91 7.88 2.44
N PHE A 159 7.78 7.19 2.42
CA PHE A 159 7.05 6.76 3.62
C PHE A 159 6.46 5.37 3.41
N ILE A 160 6.50 4.54 4.45
CA ILE A 160 5.86 3.21 4.50
C ILE A 160 5.09 3.10 5.80
N GLN A 161 3.86 2.60 5.73
CA GLN A 161 3.04 2.34 6.91
C GLN A 161 2.32 1.00 6.82
N PHE A 162 2.34 0.27 7.93
CA PHE A 162 1.66 -0.99 8.13
C PHE A 162 0.83 -0.96 9.40
N PHE A 163 -0.31 -1.66 9.35
CA PHE A 163 -1.22 -1.84 10.46
C PHE A 163 -1.53 -3.30 10.67
N LYS A 164 -1.37 -3.76 11.91
CA LYS A 164 -1.68 -5.15 12.32
C LYS A 164 -0.98 -6.20 11.44
N ILE A 165 0.28 -5.95 11.11
CA ILE A 165 1.12 -6.97 10.46
C ILE A 165 1.28 -8.15 11.43
N LYS A 166 1.00 -9.36 10.99
CA LYS A 166 1.05 -10.58 11.82
C LYS A 166 2.39 -11.30 11.70
N SER A 167 2.97 -11.29 10.51
CA SER A 167 4.20 -12.03 10.21
C SER A 167 5.14 -11.23 9.29
N LEU A 168 6.42 -11.29 9.59
CA LEU A 168 7.49 -10.67 8.81
C LEU A 168 8.64 -11.68 8.71
N SER A 169 9.04 -12.08 7.50
CA SER A 169 10.21 -12.93 7.31
C SER A 169 11.51 -12.22 7.70
N ASN A 170 12.60 -12.97 7.86
CA ASN A 170 13.90 -12.38 8.21
C ASN A 170 14.43 -11.51 7.07
N GLU A 171 14.23 -11.96 5.84
CA GLU A 171 14.65 -11.30 4.60
C GLU A 171 13.89 -9.97 4.42
N ALA A 172 12.57 -9.97 4.65
CA ALA A 172 11.77 -8.76 4.61
C ALA A 172 12.18 -7.78 5.73
N ALA A 173 12.45 -8.27 6.94
CA ALA A 173 12.98 -7.44 8.03
C ALA A 173 14.34 -6.84 7.70
N GLU A 174 15.23 -7.59 7.05
CA GLU A 174 16.53 -7.09 6.59
C GLU A 174 16.40 -5.99 5.54
N ILE A 175 15.44 -6.12 4.60
CA ILE A 175 15.18 -5.11 3.59
C ILE A 175 14.64 -3.83 4.22
N PHE A 176 13.63 -3.93 5.08
CA PHE A 176 13.10 -2.77 5.81
C PHE A 176 14.14 -2.18 6.77
N GLY A 177 15.10 -2.97 7.25
CA GLY A 177 16.24 -2.48 8.02
C GLY A 177 17.18 -1.58 7.20
N ARG A 178 17.19 -1.64 5.87
CA ARG A 178 17.96 -0.71 5.03
C ARG A 178 17.18 0.56 4.70
N TYR A 179 15.91 0.63 5.08
CA TYR A 179 15.03 1.72 4.68
C TYR A 179 15.38 3.03 5.38
N LYS A 180 15.60 4.07 4.57
CA LYS A 180 16.02 5.40 5.04
C LYS A 180 14.84 6.34 5.33
N GLY A 181 13.65 6.02 4.82
CA GLY A 181 12.41 6.78 5.06
C GLY A 181 11.69 6.35 6.33
N ALA A 182 10.58 7.03 6.63
CA ALA A 182 9.79 6.78 7.83
C ALA A 182 8.96 5.49 7.69
N LEU A 183 9.16 4.56 8.63
CA LEU A 183 8.50 3.25 8.66
C LEU A 183 7.58 3.18 9.87
N HIS A 184 6.28 3.28 9.66
CA HIS A 184 5.32 3.23 10.74
C HIS A 184 4.70 1.84 10.78
N ILE A 185 4.99 1.08 11.85
CA ILE A 185 4.35 -0.21 12.11
C ILE A 185 3.46 -0.02 13.32
N THR A 186 2.14 0.01 13.10
CA THR A 186 1.16 0.19 14.17
C THR A 186 0.53 -1.15 14.46
N HIS A 187 0.54 -1.62 15.72
CA HIS A 187 0.17 -3.01 16.04
C HIS A 187 1.06 -4.00 15.29
N GLY A 188 2.36 -3.99 15.63
CA GLY A 188 3.37 -4.77 14.92
C GLY A 188 3.25 -6.29 15.09
N PRO A 189 4.17 -7.06 14.48
CA PRO A 189 4.07 -8.51 14.47
C PRO A 189 4.15 -9.04 15.89
N LEU A 190 3.15 -9.83 16.27
CA LEU A 190 3.19 -10.66 17.48
C LEU A 190 4.46 -11.55 17.52
N SER A 191 5.10 -11.78 16.38
CA SER A 191 6.25 -12.65 16.15
C SER A 191 7.56 -11.92 15.77
N LEU A 192 7.69 -10.61 16.06
CA LEU A 192 8.96 -9.91 15.80
C LEU A 192 10.01 -10.40 16.81
N SER A 193 10.82 -11.37 16.41
CA SER A 193 11.90 -11.90 17.25
C SER A 193 13.03 -10.89 17.43
N ASP A 194 13.81 -11.06 18.49
CA ASP A 194 14.96 -10.21 18.80
C ASP A 194 15.95 -10.10 17.63
N LYS A 195 16.17 -11.20 16.89
CA LYS A 195 17.00 -11.20 15.67
C LYS A 195 16.45 -10.26 14.60
N LYS A 196 15.14 -10.23 14.39
CA LYS A 196 14.49 -9.32 13.43
C LYS A 196 14.57 -7.87 13.91
N ALA A 197 14.36 -7.64 15.21
CA ALA A 197 14.51 -6.32 15.82
C ALA A 197 15.95 -5.79 15.69
N GLN A 198 16.95 -6.63 15.93
CA GLN A 198 18.36 -6.32 15.74
C GLN A 198 18.68 -6.00 14.26
N SER A 199 18.10 -6.75 13.32
CA SER A 199 18.27 -6.50 11.89
C SER A 199 17.72 -5.12 11.48
N LEU A 200 16.51 -4.79 11.94
CA LEU A 200 15.90 -3.48 11.77
C LEU A 200 16.74 -2.36 12.43
N ALA A 201 17.30 -2.62 13.61
CA ALA A 201 18.12 -1.66 14.34
C ALA A 201 19.48 -1.38 13.67
N LYS A 202 20.21 -2.44 13.27
CA LYS A 202 21.61 -2.37 12.85
C LYS A 202 21.80 -1.72 11.49
N LYS A 203 20.89 -1.96 10.54
CA LYS A 203 21.05 -1.52 9.14
C LYS A 203 20.51 -0.11 8.87
N ARG A 204 19.74 0.49 9.80
CA ARG A 204 19.13 1.81 9.61
C ARG A 204 20.08 2.95 9.97
N PRO A 205 20.01 4.09 9.26
CA PRO A 205 20.74 5.29 9.65
C PRO A 205 20.29 5.75 11.04
N LYS A 206 21.24 6.08 11.93
CA LYS A 206 20.96 6.58 13.28
C LYS A 206 20.32 7.97 13.22
N PHE A 207 19.40 8.25 14.14
CA PHE A 207 18.86 9.60 14.33
C PHE A 207 19.96 10.55 14.81
N GLY A 208 20.17 11.65 14.07
CA GLY A 208 20.92 12.80 14.57
C GLY A 208 20.08 13.63 15.57
N PRO A 209 20.71 14.52 16.35
CA PRO A 209 20.01 15.39 17.30
C PRO A 209 18.94 16.25 16.60
N PHE A 210 17.90 16.62 17.36
CA PHE A 210 16.84 17.51 16.87
C PHE A 210 17.43 18.77 16.24
N GLY A 211 17.15 18.99 14.95
CA GLY A 211 17.53 20.23 14.23
C GLY A 211 18.54 20.06 13.09
N THR A 212 19.14 18.88 12.89
CA THR A 212 20.00 18.61 11.72
C THR A 212 19.27 17.70 10.72
N ASP A 213 19.42 17.97 9.42
CA ASP A 213 18.81 17.26 8.29
C ASP A 213 18.55 15.77 8.58
N ARG A 214 17.27 15.43 8.77
CA ARG A 214 16.79 14.09 9.17
C ARG A 214 17.15 13.03 8.13
N LYS A 215 18.37 12.50 8.19
CA LYS A 215 18.79 11.33 7.43
C LYS A 215 18.74 10.11 8.34
N GLY A 216 17.52 9.64 8.58
CA GLY A 216 17.20 8.45 9.38
C GLY A 216 15.71 8.45 9.68
N GLY A 217 14.98 7.50 9.10
CA GLY A 217 13.54 7.45 9.29
C GLY A 217 13.13 7.06 10.71
N SER A 218 11.92 7.42 11.13
CA SER A 218 11.33 6.97 12.40
C SER A 218 10.82 5.53 12.31
N ILE A 219 10.78 4.84 13.46
CA ILE A 219 9.92 3.66 13.67
C ILE A 219 8.96 3.99 14.81
N ALA A 220 7.67 3.85 14.55
CA ALA A 220 6.68 3.85 15.63
C ALA A 220 6.79 2.54 16.39
N LEU A 221 7.06 2.59 17.70
CA LEU A 221 7.23 1.40 18.55
C LEU A 221 5.92 0.85 19.11
N ILE A 222 4.79 1.42 18.69
CA ILE A 222 3.47 1.18 19.28
C ILE A 222 3.07 -0.29 19.05
N SER A 223 2.86 -1.00 20.16
CA SER A 223 2.38 -2.39 20.18
C SER A 223 3.33 -3.40 19.53
N LEU A 224 4.65 -3.15 19.58
CA LEU A 224 5.67 -4.19 19.36
C LEU A 224 5.85 -5.04 20.63
N PRO A 225 6.31 -6.31 20.51
CA PRO A 225 6.76 -7.08 21.66
C PRO A 225 7.81 -6.30 22.48
N ALA A 226 7.73 -6.38 23.82
CA ALA A 226 8.55 -5.56 24.70
C ALA A 226 10.06 -5.70 24.45
N SER A 227 10.54 -6.92 24.20
CA SER A 227 11.95 -7.18 23.88
C SER A 227 12.38 -6.50 22.57
N ALA A 228 11.59 -6.65 21.51
CA ALA A 228 11.84 -6.02 20.21
C ALA A 228 11.79 -4.49 20.28
N ALA A 229 10.82 -3.94 21.02
CA ALA A 229 10.71 -2.51 21.25
C ALA A 229 11.93 -1.96 22.02
N GLN A 230 12.43 -2.72 23.01
CA GLN A 230 13.63 -2.34 23.77
C GLN A 230 14.88 -2.32 22.89
N ILE A 231 15.08 -3.36 22.07
CA ILE A 231 16.20 -3.43 21.12
C ILE A 231 16.22 -2.23 20.18
N LEU A 232 15.05 -1.80 19.69
CA LEU A 232 14.94 -0.63 18.82
C LEU A 232 15.20 0.68 19.58
N ARG A 233 14.73 0.82 20.83
CA ARG A 233 15.04 1.97 21.70
C ARG A 233 16.53 2.09 21.97
N ASP A 234 17.18 1.00 22.36
CA ASP A 234 18.61 0.96 22.66
C ASP A 234 19.46 1.34 21.43
N ALA A 235 18.94 1.05 20.24
CA ALA A 235 19.55 1.44 18.97
C ALA A 235 19.21 2.88 18.51
N GLY A 236 18.46 3.65 19.32
CA GLY A 236 18.08 5.03 19.03
C GLY A 236 16.91 5.19 18.04
N HIS A 237 16.13 4.12 17.82
CA HIS A 237 14.92 4.15 16.99
C HIS A 237 13.68 4.25 17.89
N GLY A 238 13.05 5.42 17.98
CA GLY A 238 11.77 5.56 18.67
C GLY A 238 11.26 7.00 18.81
N VAL A 239 9.96 7.17 18.56
CA VAL A 239 9.10 8.22 19.14
C VAL A 239 7.91 7.52 19.76
#